data_AF-A0A2D7X0G4-F1
#
_entry.id   AF-A0A2D7X0G4-F1
#
_cell.length_a   1.000
_cell.length_b   1.000
_cell.length_c   1.000
_cell.angle_alpha   90.00
_cell.angle_beta   90.00
_cell.angle_gamma   90.00
#
_symmetry.space_group_name_H-M   'P 1'
#
loop_
_entity.id
_entity.type
_entity.pdbx_description
1 polymer ?
#
loop_
_entity_poly.entity_id
_entity_poly.type
_entity_poly.pdbx_seq_one_letter_code
_entity_poly.pdbx_strand_id
1 'polypeptide(L)'
;MNTEKKVNTPKSVEVKATKKQNAKEVRQAINNIDSKKALIDTNFKAKSGYIPNATVTLLTTDKAYLLPQQAQCFIQTLASIEGHTTTVDELCGGDVAGESLVYKYSNFKTVQTASRVFNHYRERLVKEGFITVS
;
A
#
# COMPACT_ATOMS: atom_id res chain seq x y z
N MET A 1 19.53 13.10 60.77
CA MET A 1 18.42 13.36 59.84
C MET A 1 18.75 12.65 58.52
N ASN A 2 18.17 11.48 58.27
CA ASN A 2 18.33 10.74 57.02
C ASN A 2 17.04 10.89 56.20
N THR A 3 17.14 11.32 54.95
CA THR A 3 16.03 11.33 53.99
C THR A 3 16.37 10.43 52.82
N GLU A 4 15.65 9.31 52.74
CA GLU A 4 15.68 8.34 51.64
C GLU A 4 15.03 8.94 50.39
N LYS A 5 15.73 8.91 49.24
CA LYS A 5 15.12 9.12 47.92
C LYS A 5 14.82 7.76 47.28
N LYS A 6 13.54 7.40 47.24
CA LYS A 6 13.03 6.21 46.53
C LYS A 6 13.02 6.45 45.02
N VAL A 7 13.66 5.55 44.29
CA VAL A 7 13.59 5.39 42.83
C VAL A 7 12.20 4.88 42.47
N ASN A 8 11.48 5.61 41.62
CA ASN A 8 10.15 5.22 41.13
C ASN A 8 10.26 4.80 39.66
N THR A 9 10.37 3.50 39.42
CA THR A 9 10.18 2.87 38.10
C THR A 9 8.71 2.94 37.70
N PRO A 10 8.36 3.28 36.44
CA PRO A 10 6.97 3.22 35.99
C PRO A 10 6.48 1.77 35.89
N LYS A 11 5.43 1.48 36.67
CA LYS A 11 4.68 0.23 36.69
C LYS A 11 3.96 -0.01 35.35
N SER A 12 3.98 -1.27 34.93
CA SER A 12 3.16 -1.85 33.88
C SER A 12 1.70 -1.40 33.98
N VAL A 13 1.18 -0.77 32.92
CA VAL A 13 -0.24 -0.49 32.78
C VAL A 13 -0.94 -1.80 32.42
N GLU A 14 -1.46 -2.46 33.44
CA GLU A 14 -2.41 -3.56 33.32
C GLU A 14 -3.73 -2.99 32.77
N VAL A 15 -3.96 -3.11 31.46
CA VAL A 15 -5.24 -2.74 30.84
C VAL A 15 -6.26 -3.83 31.20
N LYS A 16 -6.93 -3.63 32.33
CA LYS A 16 -8.09 -4.41 32.74
C LYS A 16 -9.20 -4.29 31.70
N ALA A 17 -9.64 -5.43 31.20
CA ALA A 17 -10.72 -5.58 30.26
C ALA A 17 -12.05 -5.05 30.82
N THR A 18 -12.52 -3.92 30.32
CA THR A 18 -13.94 -3.53 30.37
C THR A 18 -14.63 -4.04 29.10
N LYS A 19 -15.24 -5.22 29.21
CA LYS A 19 -16.17 -5.81 28.24
C LYS A 19 -17.44 -4.96 28.10
N LYS A 20 -17.95 -4.88 26.86
CA LYS A 20 -19.23 -4.29 26.38
C LYS A 20 -19.23 -2.82 25.98
N GLN A 21 -18.35 -2.45 25.04
CA GLN A 21 -18.74 -1.57 23.94
C GLN A 21 -18.82 -2.41 22.66
N ASN A 22 -19.85 -2.14 21.86
CA ASN A 22 -20.52 -3.07 20.95
C ASN A 22 -19.58 -3.78 19.95
N ALA A 23 -19.44 -5.10 20.10
CA ALA A 23 -18.81 -5.95 19.07
C ALA A 23 -19.50 -5.82 17.70
N LYS A 24 -20.77 -5.37 17.66
CA LYS A 24 -21.51 -5.06 16.44
C LYS A 24 -21.00 -3.77 15.76
N GLU A 25 -20.69 -2.72 16.51
CA GLU A 25 -20.15 -1.46 15.98
C GLU A 25 -18.71 -1.63 15.51
N VAL A 26 -17.89 -2.39 16.26
CA VAL A 26 -16.51 -2.72 15.86
C VAL A 26 -16.51 -3.58 14.58
N ARG A 27 -17.40 -4.58 14.49
CA ARG A 27 -17.56 -5.37 13.25
C ARG A 27 -18.07 -4.53 12.08
N GLN A 28 -18.96 -3.57 12.32
CA GLN A 28 -19.48 -2.69 11.28
C GLN A 28 -18.44 -1.67 10.80
N ALA A 29 -17.57 -1.19 11.70
CA ALA A 29 -16.42 -0.37 11.36
C ALA A 29 -15.36 -1.15 10.56
N ILE A 30 -15.05 -2.39 10.95
CA ILE A 30 -14.16 -3.28 10.19
C ILE A 30 -14.75 -3.60 8.82
N ASN A 31 -16.04 -3.96 8.75
CA ASN A 31 -16.71 -4.22 7.48
C ASN A 31 -16.77 -2.98 6.58
N ASN A 32 -16.86 -1.76 7.13
CA ASN A 32 -16.79 -0.53 6.34
C ASN A 32 -15.39 -0.22 5.79
N ILE A 33 -14.33 -0.68 6.47
CA ILE A 33 -12.96 -0.62 5.95
C ILE A 33 -12.78 -1.64 4.82
N ASP A 34 -13.32 -2.86 4.97
CA ASP A 34 -13.32 -3.89 3.92
C ASP A 34 -14.26 -3.58 2.73
N SER A 35 -15.30 -2.76 2.94
CA SER A 35 -16.30 -2.40 1.92
C SER A 35 -15.93 -1.13 1.13
N LYS A 36 -14.97 -0.32 1.61
CA LYS A 36 -14.21 0.62 0.75
C LYS A 36 -13.14 -0.14 -0.06
N LYS A 37 -13.53 -1.33 -0.51
CA LYS A 37 -12.79 -2.23 -1.38
C LYS A 37 -12.45 -1.48 -2.67
N ALA A 38 -11.25 -0.94 -2.72
CA ALA A 38 -10.44 -0.86 -3.93
C ALA A 38 -11.16 -0.31 -5.19
N LEU A 39 -12.06 0.67 -5.04
CA LEU A 39 -12.56 1.43 -6.16
C LEU A 39 -11.50 2.47 -6.48
N ILE A 40 -10.90 2.33 -7.66
CA ILE A 40 -10.06 3.35 -8.26
C ILE A 40 -10.80 4.68 -8.16
N ASP A 41 -10.09 5.75 -7.81
CA ASP A 41 -10.65 7.08 -7.81
C ASP A 41 -11.16 7.40 -9.23
N THR A 42 -12.47 7.39 -9.40
CA THR A 42 -13.12 7.56 -10.69
C THR A 42 -12.99 8.96 -11.25
N ASN A 43 -12.51 9.93 -10.45
CA ASN A 43 -12.33 11.31 -10.86
C ASN A 43 -10.96 11.57 -11.52
N PHE A 44 -10.04 10.60 -11.48
CA PHE A 44 -8.72 10.78 -12.04
C PHE A 44 -8.66 10.34 -13.52
N LYS A 45 -8.35 11.28 -14.41
CA LYS A 45 -8.18 11.05 -15.85
C LYS A 45 -6.75 10.58 -16.14
N ALA A 46 -6.56 9.27 -16.31
CA ALA A 46 -5.27 8.69 -16.68
C ALA A 46 -4.87 9.08 -18.11
N LYS A 47 -3.59 9.45 -18.36
CA LYS A 47 -3.06 9.49 -19.74
C LYS A 47 -3.02 8.08 -20.33
N SER A 48 -3.62 7.95 -21.50
CA SER A 48 -3.65 6.72 -22.29
C SER A 48 -2.27 6.41 -22.88
N GLY A 49 -1.80 5.17 -22.69
CA GLY A 49 -0.63 4.61 -23.36
C GLY A 49 0.06 3.58 -22.48
N TYR A 50 -0.18 2.30 -22.74
CA TYR A 50 0.56 1.21 -22.11
C TYR A 50 2.02 1.24 -22.58
N ILE A 51 2.96 1.10 -21.64
CA ILE A 51 4.41 1.28 -21.84
C ILE A 51 5.17 0.04 -21.35
N PRO A 52 4.97 -1.14 -21.97
CA PRO A 52 5.43 -2.43 -21.43
C PRO A 52 6.95 -2.47 -21.21
N ASN A 53 7.71 -1.90 -22.15
CA ASN A 53 9.17 -1.94 -22.14
C ASN A 53 9.82 -0.83 -21.28
N ALA A 54 9.01 0.04 -20.67
CA ALA A 54 9.56 1.09 -19.82
C ALA A 54 10.09 0.47 -18.52
N THR A 55 11.23 0.98 -18.07
CA THR A 55 11.84 0.57 -16.81
C THR A 55 11.27 1.41 -15.69
N VAL A 56 10.83 0.76 -14.61
CA VAL A 56 10.31 1.40 -13.41
C VAL A 56 11.30 1.18 -12.28
N THR A 57 11.76 2.27 -11.67
CA THR A 57 12.66 2.23 -10.50
C THR A 57 12.00 2.91 -9.32
N LEU A 58 12.02 2.27 -8.15
CA LEU A 58 11.59 2.86 -6.89
C LEU A 58 12.64 3.86 -6.38
N LEU A 59 12.17 5.03 -5.97
CA LEU A 59 13.00 6.07 -5.36
C LEU A 59 12.85 6.11 -3.83
N THR A 60 11.63 5.98 -3.33
CA THR A 60 11.35 6.02 -1.89
C THR A 60 10.05 5.29 -1.53
N THR A 61 9.96 4.80 -0.29
CA THR A 61 8.73 4.27 0.30
C THR A 61 8.13 5.23 1.33
N ASP A 62 8.76 6.38 1.56
CA ASP A 62 8.33 7.37 2.53
C ASP A 62 6.94 7.89 2.18
N LYS A 63 6.02 7.88 3.16
CA LYS A 63 4.63 8.31 3.00
C LYS A 63 3.81 7.49 2.00
N ALA A 64 4.30 6.33 1.54
CA ALA A 64 3.52 5.45 0.65
C ALA A 64 2.19 5.03 1.27
N TYR A 65 2.09 4.96 2.61
CA TYR A 65 0.85 4.68 3.33
C TYR A 65 -0.30 5.68 3.07
N LEU A 66 -0.02 6.86 2.50
CA LEU A 66 -1.01 7.85 2.09
C LEU A 66 -1.61 7.56 0.70
N LEU A 67 -0.98 6.67 -0.07
CA LEU A 67 -1.49 6.26 -1.38
C LEU A 67 -2.66 5.28 -1.22
N PRO A 68 -3.54 5.15 -2.23
CA PRO A 68 -4.51 4.06 -2.25
C PRO A 68 -3.83 2.69 -2.16
N GLN A 69 -4.47 1.72 -1.53
CA GLN A 69 -3.88 0.39 -1.29
C GLN A 69 -3.35 -0.27 -2.57
N GLN A 70 -4.06 -0.10 -3.68
CA GLN A 70 -3.64 -0.57 -5.00
C GLN A 70 -2.31 0.03 -5.48
N ALA A 71 -2.07 1.31 -5.21
CA ALA A 71 -0.82 1.98 -5.53
C ALA A 71 0.31 1.55 -4.58
N GLN A 72 -0.02 1.35 -3.29
CA GLN A 72 0.93 0.83 -2.30
C GLN A 72 1.47 -0.54 -2.69
N CYS A 73 0.65 -1.40 -3.28
CA CYS A 73 1.07 -2.71 -3.76
C CYS A 73 2.24 -2.64 -4.76
N PHE A 74 2.24 -1.68 -5.69
CA PHE A 74 3.36 -1.51 -6.62
C PHE A 74 4.63 -1.06 -5.90
N ILE A 75 4.51 -0.14 -4.94
CA ILE A 75 5.63 0.32 -4.11
C ILE A 75 6.21 -0.83 -3.29
N GLN A 76 5.34 -1.63 -2.67
CA GLN A 76 5.76 -2.81 -1.89
C GLN A 76 6.45 -3.85 -2.77
N THR A 77 5.93 -4.07 -3.98
CA THR A 77 6.53 -5.00 -4.96
C THR A 77 7.92 -4.54 -5.35
N LEU A 78 8.08 -3.27 -5.74
CA LEU A 78 9.39 -2.71 -6.09
C LEU A 78 10.36 -2.71 -4.90
N ALA A 79 9.87 -2.51 -3.68
CA ALA A 79 10.70 -2.61 -2.48
C ALA A 79 11.15 -4.05 -2.17
N SER A 80 10.43 -5.06 -2.69
CA SER A 80 10.69 -6.48 -2.43
C SER A 80 11.59 -7.15 -3.47
N ILE A 81 11.76 -6.53 -4.65
CA ILE A 81 12.64 -7.04 -5.70
C ILE A 81 14.07 -6.49 -5.56
N GLU A 82 15.04 -7.29 -5.99
CA GLU A 82 16.44 -6.90 -6.01
C GLU A 82 16.67 -5.72 -6.97
N GLY A 83 17.47 -4.74 -6.56
CA GLY A 83 17.76 -3.54 -7.36
C GLY A 83 16.59 -2.56 -7.50
N HIS A 84 15.44 -2.86 -6.88
CA HIS A 84 14.26 -1.99 -6.82
C HIS A 84 13.77 -1.48 -8.19
N THR A 85 14.08 -2.25 -9.24
CA THR A 85 13.90 -1.87 -10.64
C THR A 85 13.41 -3.07 -11.42
N THR A 86 12.45 -2.86 -12.32
CA THR A 86 11.89 -3.89 -13.21
C THR A 86 11.19 -3.22 -14.38
N THR A 87 10.82 -3.96 -15.41
CA THR A 87 10.01 -3.43 -16.51
C THR A 87 8.53 -3.33 -16.10
N VAL A 88 7.77 -2.47 -16.79
CA VAL A 88 6.31 -2.38 -16.58
C VAL A 88 5.62 -3.72 -16.88
N ASP A 89 6.07 -4.44 -17.90
CA ASP A 89 5.54 -5.74 -18.27
C ASP A 89 5.77 -6.80 -17.18
N GLU A 90 6.96 -6.87 -16.59
CA GLU A 90 7.22 -7.75 -15.45
C GLU A 90 6.43 -7.33 -14.19
N LEU A 91 6.36 -6.03 -13.91
CA LEU A 91 5.66 -5.50 -12.75
C LEU A 91 4.15 -5.79 -12.78
N CYS A 92 3.53 -5.51 -13.92
CA CYS A 92 2.08 -5.50 -14.08
C CYS A 92 1.53 -6.71 -14.84
N GLY A 93 2.39 -7.41 -15.59
CA GLY A 93 2.00 -8.45 -16.53
C GLY A 93 1.45 -7.86 -17.82
N GLY A 94 1.46 -8.65 -18.88
CA GLY A 94 0.65 -8.38 -20.06
C GLY A 94 -0.86 -8.38 -19.73
N ASP A 95 -1.71 -8.25 -20.75
CA ASP A 95 -3.18 -8.25 -20.59
C ASP A 95 -3.77 -9.58 -20.06
N VAL A 96 -2.93 -10.58 -19.78
CA VAL A 96 -3.29 -11.85 -19.12
C VAL A 96 -3.07 -11.78 -17.61
N ALA A 97 -4.14 -11.93 -16.84
CA ALA A 97 -4.09 -11.90 -15.39
C ALA A 97 -3.37 -13.13 -14.81
N GLY A 98 -2.40 -12.93 -13.91
CA GLY A 98 -1.89 -14.00 -13.04
C GLY A 98 -0.37 -14.15 -12.90
N GLU A 99 0.43 -13.57 -13.79
CA GLU A 99 1.90 -13.81 -13.82
C GLU A 99 2.76 -12.62 -13.40
N SER A 100 2.15 -11.51 -12.95
CA SER A 100 2.92 -10.30 -12.66
C SER A 100 3.50 -10.26 -11.25
N LEU A 101 4.63 -9.54 -11.11
CA LEU A 101 5.33 -9.38 -9.83
C LEU A 101 4.41 -8.78 -8.76
N VAL A 102 3.48 -7.89 -9.13
CA VAL A 102 2.58 -7.28 -8.15
C VAL A 102 1.63 -8.30 -7.49
N TYR A 103 1.17 -9.33 -8.21
CA TYR A 103 0.37 -10.41 -7.61
C TYR A 103 1.22 -11.35 -6.74
N LYS A 104 2.51 -11.50 -7.08
CA LYS A 104 3.44 -12.38 -6.35
C LYS A 104 3.94 -11.78 -5.03
N TYR A 105 4.27 -10.49 -5.03
CA TYR A 105 4.95 -9.83 -3.90
C TYR A 105 4.02 -8.94 -3.07
N SER A 106 2.78 -8.72 -3.49
CA SER A 106 1.84 -7.89 -2.76
C SER A 106 0.44 -8.48 -2.73
N ASN A 107 -0.38 -8.05 -1.76
CA ASN A 107 -1.76 -8.48 -1.62
C ASN A 107 -2.69 -7.72 -2.59
N PHE A 108 -2.35 -7.74 -3.88
CA PHE A 108 -3.03 -6.96 -4.91
C PHE A 108 -4.40 -7.57 -5.24
N LYS A 109 -5.44 -7.06 -4.59
CA LYS A 109 -6.83 -7.51 -4.73
C LYS A 109 -7.66 -6.46 -5.45
N THR A 110 -7.95 -6.69 -6.73
CA THR A 110 -8.76 -5.78 -7.55
C THR A 110 -9.48 -6.53 -8.66
N VAL A 111 -10.56 -5.93 -9.15
CA VAL A 111 -11.32 -6.40 -10.32
C VAL A 111 -10.61 -6.04 -11.63
N GLN A 112 -9.78 -4.99 -11.61
CA GLN A 112 -9.07 -4.51 -12.80
C GLN A 112 -7.68 -5.16 -12.92
N THR A 113 -7.17 -5.29 -14.15
CA THR A 113 -5.82 -5.79 -14.39
C THR A 113 -4.78 -4.86 -13.79
N ALA A 114 -3.66 -5.42 -13.29
CA ALA A 114 -2.57 -4.64 -12.72
C ALA A 114 -2.07 -3.54 -13.67
N SER A 115 -1.95 -3.81 -14.97
CA SER A 115 -1.57 -2.82 -15.99
C SER A 115 -2.50 -1.62 -16.05
N ARG A 116 -3.82 -1.83 -15.92
CA ARG A 116 -4.81 -0.74 -15.89
C ARG A 116 -4.69 0.10 -14.63
N VAL A 117 -4.52 -0.55 -13.48
CA VAL A 117 -4.35 0.13 -12.19
C VAL A 117 -3.02 0.89 -12.13
N PHE A 118 -1.93 0.31 -12.62
CA PHE A 118 -0.64 0.98 -12.70
C PHE A 118 -0.72 2.21 -13.59
N ASN A 119 -1.26 2.08 -14.82
CA ASN A 119 -1.41 3.23 -15.70
C ASN A 119 -2.27 4.34 -15.08
N HIS A 120 -3.27 3.99 -14.28
CA HIS A 120 -4.05 4.95 -13.54
C HIS A 120 -3.22 5.71 -12.50
N TYR A 121 -2.37 5.03 -11.73
CA TYR A 121 -1.59 5.67 -10.66
C TYR A 121 -0.21 6.17 -11.09
N ARG A 122 0.34 5.76 -12.24
CA ARG A 122 1.75 6.00 -12.60
C ARG A 122 2.12 7.47 -12.55
N GLU A 123 1.27 8.35 -13.09
CA GLU A 123 1.56 9.77 -13.15
C GLU A 123 1.63 10.38 -11.76
N ARG A 124 0.77 9.92 -10.86
CA ARG A 124 0.79 10.31 -9.46
C ARG A 124 2.05 9.81 -8.78
N LEU A 125 2.41 8.54 -8.98
CA LEU A 125 3.62 7.94 -8.39
C LEU A 125 4.89 8.67 -8.85
N VAL A 126 4.97 9.03 -10.14
CA VAL A 126 6.10 9.82 -10.68
C VAL A 126 6.09 11.25 -10.13
N LYS A 127 4.93 11.93 -10.16
CA LYS A 127 4.80 13.33 -9.71
C LYS A 127 5.11 13.49 -8.21
N GLU A 128 4.69 12.54 -7.39
CA GLU A 128 4.96 12.54 -5.95
C GLU A 128 6.36 11.99 -5.61
N GLY A 129 7.14 11.56 -6.61
CA GLY A 129 8.54 11.17 -6.44
C GLY A 129 8.77 9.77 -5.89
N PHE A 130 7.76 8.89 -5.95
CA PHE A 130 7.90 7.50 -5.50
C PHE A 130 8.68 6.64 -6.48
N ILE A 131 8.49 6.87 -7.78
CA ILE A 131 9.11 6.08 -8.85
C ILE A 131 9.64 6.97 -9.96
N THR A 132 10.55 6.42 -10.77
CA THR A 132 10.85 6.91 -12.12
C THR A 132 10.39 5.89 -13.15
N VAL A 133 10.13 6.38 -14.36
CA VAL A 133 9.78 5.56 -15.52
C VAL A 133 10.60 6.06 -16.71
N SER A 134 11.42 5.20 -17.32
CA SER A 134 12.33 5.51 -18.43
C SER A 134 12.15 4.56 -19.61
#